data_AF-A0A2U1BJ64-F1
#
_entry.id   AF-A0A2U1BJ64-F1
#
_cell.length_a   1.000
_cell.length_b   1.000
_cell.length_c   1.000
_cell.angle_alpha   90.00
_cell.angle_beta   90.00
_cell.angle_gamma   90.00
#
_symmetry.space_group_name_H-M   'P 1'
#
loop_
_entity.id
_entity.type
_entity.pdbx_description
1 polymer ?
#
loop_
_entity_poly.entity_id
_entity_poly.type
_entity_poly.pdbx_seq_one_letter_code
_entity_poly.pdbx_strand_id
1 'polypeptide(L)' 'YGVDAALKAADVRLCVLYAPPSETNFGGGLLTGSQSACKSACDAFAAAVEFVADNPID' A
#
# COMPACT_ATOMS: atom_id res chain seq x y z
N TYR A 1 -0.24 5.34 5.26
CA TYR A 1 0.65 5.93 4.24
C TYR A 1 0.75 5.03 3.00
N GLY A 2 1.41 3.87 3.07
CA GLY A 2 1.61 3.01 1.88
C GLY A 2 0.35 2.61 1.10
N VAL A 3 -0.70 2.12 1.78
CA VAL A 3 -1.96 1.72 1.10
C VAL A 3 -2.69 2.91 0.47
N ASP A 4 -2.60 4.09 1.08
CA ASP A 4 -3.17 5.32 0.53
C ASP A 4 -2.42 5.76 -0.74
N ALA A 5 -1.08 5.71 -0.72
CA ALA A 5 -0.25 5.98 -1.89
C ALA A 5 -0.57 5.01 -3.03
N ALA A 6 -0.73 3.72 -2.73
CA ALA A 6 -1.10 2.70 -3.70
C ALA A 6 -2.48 2.98 -4.36
N LEU A 7 -3.49 3.32 -3.55
CA LEU A 7 -4.83 3.65 -4.07
C LEU A 7 -4.86 4.89 -4.96
N LYS A 8 -3.96 5.85 -4.74
CA LYS A 8 -3.87 7.09 -5.54
C LYS A 8 -3.05 6.91 -6.82
N ALA A 9 -2.20 5.89 -6.89
CA ALA A 9 -1.26 5.70 -7.99
C ALA A 9 -1.85 4.98 -9.21
N ALA A 10 -2.95 4.23 -9.03
CA ALA A 10 -3.54 3.44 -10.11
C ALA A 10 -5.05 3.26 -9.95
N ASP A 11 -5.72 2.85 -11.02
CA ASP A 11 -7.13 2.46 -11.01
C ASP A 11 -7.31 1.09 -10.32
N VAL A 12 -7.25 1.12 -8.99
CA VAL A 12 -7.41 -0.04 -8.12
C VAL A 12 -8.40 0.25 -7.00
N ARG A 13 -9.07 -0.79 -6.53
CA ARG A 13 -10.03 -0.73 -5.42
C ARG A 13 -9.54 -1.56 -4.25
N LEU A 14 -9.69 -1.05 -3.04
CA LEU A 14 -9.48 -1.81 -1.81
C LEU A 14 -10.58 -2.87 -1.63
N CYS A 15 -10.18 -4.12 -1.51
CA CYS A 15 -11.08 -5.25 -1.23
C CYS A 15 -11.05 -5.63 0.25
N VAL A 16 -9.85 -5.66 0.84
CA VAL A 16 -9.65 -6.03 2.25
C VAL A 16 -8.66 -5.06 2.86
N LEU A 17 -9.04 -4.47 3.99
CA LEU A 17 -8.14 -3.69 4.82
C LEU A 17 -7.66 -4.56 5.98
N TYR A 18 -6.35 -4.78 6.07
CA TYR A 18 -5.71 -5.33 7.26
C TYR A 18 -5.30 -4.16 8.15
N ALA A 19 -6.24 -3.66 8.95
CA ALA A 19 -5.98 -2.57 9.87
C ALA A 19 -4.98 -3.03 10.96
N PRO A 20 -3.97 -2.20 11.30
CA PRO A 20 -3.01 -2.57 12.35
C PRO A 20 -3.65 -2.49 13.75
N PRO A 21 -3.23 -3.34 14.70
CA PRO A 21 -2.24 -4.42 14.54
C PRO A 21 -2.88 -5.75 14.10
N SER A 22 -2.24 -6.45 13.16
CA SER A 22 -2.45 -7.90 12.95
C SER A 22 -1.80 -8.71 14.08
N GLU A 23 -2.01 -10.02 14.10
CA GLU A 23 -1.34 -10.96 15.01
C GLU A 23 0.20 -10.87 14.95
N THR A 24 0.73 -10.43 13.81
CA THR A 24 2.16 -10.22 13.57
C THR A 24 2.61 -8.76 13.74
N ASN A 25 1.75 -7.86 14.21
CA ASN A 25 1.96 -6.42 14.37
C ASN A 25 2.19 -5.64 13.06
N PHE A 26 1.59 -6.08 11.96
CA PHE A 26 1.61 -5.37 10.67
C PHE A 26 0.24 -4.78 10.31
N GLY A 27 0.20 -4.01 9.23
CA GLY A 27 -1.01 -3.56 8.56
C GLY A 27 -0.80 -3.51 7.05
N GLY A 28 -1.88 -3.47 6.27
CA GLY A 28 -1.84 -3.51 4.81
C GLY A 28 -3.22 -3.68 4.19
N GLY A 29 -3.28 -4.22 2.97
CA GLY A 29 -4.55 -4.53 2.32
C GLY A 29 -4.41 -5.27 1.00
N LEU A 30 -5.53 -5.83 0.52
CA LEU A 30 -5.64 -6.44 -0.81
C LEU A 30 -6.36 -5.50 -1.75
N LEU A 31 -5.72 -5.19 -2.87
CA LEU A 31 -6.26 -4.32 -3.93
C LEU A 31 -6.64 -5.16 -5.15
N THR A 32 -7.62 -4.70 -5.91
CA THR A 32 -8.03 -5.32 -7.18
C THR A 32 -8.14 -4.28 -8.29
N GLY A 33 -7.86 -4.70 -9.52
CA GLY A 33 -7.85 -3.88 -10.73
C GLY A 33 -7.31 -4.69 -11.89
N SER A 34 -6.96 -4.04 -13.00
CA SER A 34 -6.20 -4.70 -14.07
C SER A 34 -4.81 -5.14 -13.56
N GLN A 35 -4.18 -6.12 -14.22
CA GLN A 35 -2.86 -6.59 -13.80
C GLN A 35 -1.80 -5.47 -13.79
N SER A 36 -1.85 -4.56 -14.78
CA SER A 36 -0.96 -3.41 -14.84
C SER A 36 -1.26 -2.39 -13.73
N ALA A 37 -2.53 -2.13 -13.45
CA ALA A 37 -2.93 -1.24 -12.35
C ALA A 37 -2.48 -1.79 -10.99
N CYS A 38 -2.64 -3.10 -10.75
CA CYS A 38 -2.12 -3.74 -9.54
C CYS A 38 -0.60 -3.65 -9.44
N LYS A 39 0.13 -3.76 -10.56
CA LYS A 39 1.60 -3.61 -10.56
C LYS A 39 2.03 -2.19 -10.21
N SER A 40 1.43 -1.17 -10.82
CA SER A 40 1.64 0.24 -10.44
C SER A 40 1.26 0.47 -8.97
N ALA A 41 0.19 -0.18 -8.52
CA ALA A 41 -0.22 -0.43 -7.15
C ALA A 41 0.95 -0.73 -6.20
N CYS A 42 1.59 -1.86 -6.47
CA CYS A 42 2.69 -2.39 -5.68
C CYS A 42 3.93 -1.51 -5.71
N ASP A 43 4.25 -0.92 -6.86
CA ASP A 43 5.44 -0.07 -7.01
C ASP A 43 5.31 1.21 -6.16
N ALA A 44 4.14 1.84 -6.18
CA ALA A 44 3.85 2.99 -5.34
C ALA A 44 3.84 2.63 -3.84
N PHE A 45 3.31 1.45 -3.47
CA PHE A 45 3.36 0.97 -2.10
C PHE A 45 4.81 0.78 -1.61
N ALA A 46 5.65 0.11 -2.40
CA ALA A 46 7.04 -0.14 -2.05
C ALA A 46 7.82 1.17 -1.84
N ALA A 47 7.74 2.09 -2.80
CA ALA A 47 8.40 3.39 -2.71
C ALA A 47 7.93 4.20 -1.49
N ALA A 48 6.65 4.12 -1.15
CA ALA A 48 6.09 4.79 0.03
C ALA A 48 6.60 4.18 1.35
N VAL A 49 6.83 2.86 1.40
CA VAL A 49 7.40 2.20 2.57
C VAL A 49 8.88 2.54 2.71
N GLU A 50 9.64 2.51 1.61
CA GLU A 50 11.05 2.93 1.58
C GLU A 50 11.21 4.39 2.04
N PHE A 51 10.37 5.29 1.54
CA PHE A 51 10.39 6.70 1.94
C PHE A 51 10.21 6.92 3.45
N VAL A 52 9.25 6.21 4.06
CA VAL A 52 9.03 6.27 5.52
C VAL A 52 10.18 5.63 6.29
N ALA A 53 10.81 4.59 5.74
CA ALA A 53 11.99 4.00 6.36
C ALA A 53 13.19 4.97 6.34
N ASP A 54 13.37 5.70 5.25
CA ASP A 54 14.41 6.72 5.10
C ASP A 54 14.12 7.98 5.92
N ASN A 55 12.85 8.35 6.09
CA ASN A 55 12.40 9.58 6.77
C ASN A 55 11.25 9.28 7.77
N PRO A 56 11.54 8.63 8.91
CA PRO A 56 10.49 8.09 9.79
C PRO A 56 9.77 9.13 10.66
N ILE A 57 10.26 10.37 10.72
CA ILE A 57 9.76 11.43 11.63
C ILE A 57 9.16 12.61 10.87
N ASP A 58 9.58 12.83 9.62
CA ASP A 58 9.06 13.89 8.76
C ASP A 58 7.68 13.53 8.18
#